data_AF-A0AAE4AZE5-F1
#
_entry.id   AF-A0AAE4AZE5-F1
#
_cell.length_a   1.000
_cell.length_b   1.000
_cell.length_c   1.000
_cell.angle_alpha   90.00
_cell.angle_beta   90.00
_cell.angle_gamma   90.00
#
_symmetry.space_group_name_H-M   'P 1'
#
loop_
_entity.id
_entity.type
_entity.pdbx_description
1 polymer ?
#
loop_
_entity_poly.entity_id
_entity_poly.type
_entity_poly.pdbx_seq_one_letter_code
_entity_poly.pdbx_strand_id
1 'polypeptide(L)'
;MAEWRTEGCGVRRAPERVEAVTGAMLVTPADLATVLARVESAGRARFPDSFAGLEVDQAAVRGIVYRVPSADFDAFLRAEGAEVCLEVRDARHDLRTLLTLQERIVADLGHWRAAGIEIGVVGCRHDGTGVEVSTRQVAQAEDQLPRRYGREVPVLVRDEAPPRPLTGQ
;
A
#
# COMPACT_ATOMS: atom_id res chain seq x y z
N MET A 1 -12.31 -12.63 -3.66
CA MET A 1 -11.89 -11.70 -2.60
C MET A 1 -13.15 -11.01 -2.13
N ALA A 2 -13.46 -11.08 -0.84
CA ALA A 2 -14.61 -10.39 -0.29
C ALA A 2 -14.31 -8.88 -0.19
N GLU A 3 -15.35 -8.08 -0.37
CA GLU A 3 -15.36 -6.64 -0.17
C GLU A 3 -16.59 -6.29 0.65
N TRP A 4 -16.46 -5.35 1.57
CA TRP A 4 -17.60 -4.74 2.24
C TRP A 4 -17.34 -3.26 2.53
N ARG A 5 -18.41 -2.51 2.80
CA ARG A 5 -18.35 -1.07 3.06
C ARG A 5 -18.99 -0.75 4.40
N THR A 6 -18.47 0.27 5.08
CA THR A 6 -19.05 0.77 6.33
C THR A 6 -20.30 1.59 6.07
N GLU A 7 -21.08 1.84 7.12
CA GLU A 7 -22.33 2.63 7.05
C GLU A 7 -22.09 4.06 6.56
N GLY A 8 -20.94 4.65 6.89
CA GLY A 8 -20.54 5.98 6.43
C GLY A 8 -20.47 6.13 4.91
N CYS A 9 -20.39 5.03 4.16
CA CYS A 9 -20.48 5.05 2.69
C CYS A 9 -21.89 5.33 2.15
N GLY A 10 -22.93 5.24 2.99
CA GLY A 10 -24.30 5.63 2.63
C GLY A 10 -24.48 7.15 2.48
N VAL A 11 -23.58 7.94 3.05
CA VAL A 11 -23.62 9.40 3.01
C VAL A 11 -22.73 9.90 1.88
N ARG A 12 -23.31 10.59 0.90
CA ARG A 12 -22.52 11.24 -0.16
C ARG A 12 -21.86 12.50 0.39
N ARG A 13 -20.55 12.61 0.17
CA ARG A 13 -19.74 13.78 0.53
C ARG A 13 -19.10 14.35 -0.73
N ALA A 14 -19.05 15.67 -0.81
CA ALA A 14 -18.36 16.35 -1.90
C ALA A 14 -16.84 16.32 -1.66
N PRO A 15 -16.02 16.12 -2.69
CA PRO A 15 -14.57 16.23 -2.57
C PRO A 15 -14.15 17.63 -2.12
N GLU A 16 -13.20 17.68 -1.19
CA GLU A 16 -12.59 18.93 -0.75
C GLU A 16 -11.42 19.32 -1.68
N ARG A 17 -11.20 20.63 -1.81
CA ARG A 17 -10.17 21.21 -2.65
C ARG A 17 -9.41 22.28 -1.89
N VAL A 18 -8.11 22.37 -2.15
CA VAL A 18 -7.26 23.49 -1.72
C VAL A 18 -6.67 24.17 -2.94
N GLU A 19 -6.57 25.50 -2.89
CA GLU A 19 -5.86 26.29 -3.89
C GLU A 19 -4.36 26.11 -3.72
N ALA A 20 -3.68 25.66 -4.78
CA ALA A 20 -2.23 25.59 -4.85
C ALA A 20 -1.72 26.48 -5.99
N VAL A 21 -0.41 26.76 -6.00
CA VAL A 21 0.24 27.60 -7.02
C VAL A 21 -0.01 27.08 -8.44
N THR A 22 -0.18 25.77 -8.59
CA THR A 22 -0.42 25.09 -9.88
C THR A 22 -1.91 24.81 -10.16
N GLY A 23 -2.83 25.33 -9.33
CA GLY A 23 -4.29 25.14 -9.43
C GLY A 23 -4.89 24.34 -8.27
N ALA A 24 -6.23 24.22 -8.27
CA ALA A 24 -6.97 23.53 -7.20
C ALA A 24 -6.67 22.02 -7.17
N MET A 25 -6.21 21.53 -6.03
CA MET A 25 -5.90 20.12 -5.79
C MET A 25 -6.95 19.48 -4.88
N LEU A 26 -7.32 18.23 -5.16
CA LEU A 26 -8.15 17.45 -4.26
C LEU A 26 -7.38 17.14 -2.98
N VAL A 27 -8.07 17.21 -1.85
CA VAL A 27 -7.51 16.84 -0.55
C VAL A 27 -8.44 15.87 0.16
N THR A 28 -7.85 15.05 1.02
CA THR A 28 -8.60 14.19 1.92
C THR A 28 -9.26 15.06 2.99
N PRO A 29 -10.60 15.01 3.14
CA PRO A 29 -11.27 15.70 4.23
C PRO A 29 -10.69 15.36 5.60
N ALA A 30 -10.67 16.34 6.50
CA ALA A 30 -9.96 16.22 7.78
C ALA A 30 -10.50 15.10 8.68
N ASP A 31 -11.81 14.84 8.63
CA ASP A 31 -12.46 13.77 9.39
C ASP A 31 -12.07 12.39 8.85
N LEU A 32 -12.09 12.20 7.53
CA LEU A 32 -11.60 10.99 6.87
C LEU A 32 -10.12 10.79 7.16
N ALA A 33 -9.28 11.81 7.00
CA ALA A 33 -7.85 11.72 7.29
C ALA A 33 -7.58 11.31 8.75
N THR A 34 -8.36 11.85 9.69
CA THR A 34 -8.27 11.49 11.12
C THR A 34 -8.60 10.02 11.37
N VAL A 35 -9.67 9.50 10.74
CA VAL A 35 -10.04 8.09 10.86
C VAL A 35 -8.98 7.19 10.24
N LEU A 36 -8.50 7.52 9.04
CA LEU A 36 -7.48 6.72 8.35
C LEU A 36 -6.17 6.66 9.13
N ALA A 37 -5.77 7.75 9.79
CA ALA A 37 -4.59 7.75 10.66
C ALA A 37 -4.78 6.82 11.88
N ARG A 38 -5.98 6.76 12.48
CA ARG A 38 -6.29 5.80 13.56
C ARG A 38 -6.28 4.37 13.06
N VAL A 39 -6.87 4.13 11.89
CA VAL A 39 -6.89 2.80 11.26
C VAL A 39 -5.47 2.34 10.96
N GLU A 40 -4.62 3.19 10.39
CA GLU A 40 -3.22 2.84 10.12
C GLU A 40 -2.45 2.55 11.42
N SER A 41 -2.58 3.42 12.42
CA SER A 41 -1.90 3.25 13.71
C SER A 41 -2.33 1.95 14.41
N ALA A 42 -3.65 1.71 14.52
CA ALA A 42 -4.18 0.49 15.13
C ALA A 42 -3.86 -0.75 14.29
N GLY A 43 -3.94 -0.64 12.97
CA GLY A 43 -3.59 -1.71 12.04
C GLY A 43 -2.16 -2.20 12.25
N ARG A 44 -1.20 -1.28 12.35
CA ARG A 44 0.22 -1.61 12.57
C ARG A 44 0.50 -2.13 13.99
N ALA A 45 -0.13 -1.56 15.01
CA ALA A 45 0.22 -1.86 16.40
C ALA A 45 -0.60 -2.99 17.02
N ARG A 46 -1.91 -3.04 16.73
CA ARG A 46 -2.88 -3.92 17.38
C ARG A 46 -3.37 -5.05 16.48
N PHE A 47 -3.36 -4.84 15.16
CA PHE A 47 -3.82 -5.82 14.17
C PHE A 47 -2.75 -6.16 13.13
N PRO A 48 -1.49 -6.43 13.54
CA PRO A 48 -0.38 -6.60 12.60
C PRO A 48 -0.55 -7.80 11.66
N ASP A 49 -1.35 -8.80 12.06
CA ASP A 49 -1.64 -10.02 11.28
C ASP A 49 -2.85 -9.87 10.36
N SER A 50 -3.47 -8.69 10.34
CA SER A 50 -4.67 -8.42 9.54
C SER A 50 -4.52 -7.20 8.67
N PHE A 51 -3.82 -6.15 9.11
CA PHE A 51 -3.64 -4.94 8.33
C PHE A 51 -2.62 -5.15 7.19
N ALA A 52 -3.05 -4.94 5.93
CA ALA A 52 -2.19 -5.03 4.75
C ALA A 52 -1.80 -3.66 4.20
N GLY A 53 -2.69 -2.68 4.28
CA GLY A 53 -2.40 -1.32 3.85
C GLY A 53 -3.65 -0.46 3.69
N LEU A 54 -3.43 0.77 3.22
CA LEU A 54 -4.45 1.78 3.09
C LEU A 54 -4.24 2.61 1.82
N GLU A 55 -5.33 2.98 1.16
CA GLU A 55 -5.37 3.96 0.08
C GLU A 55 -6.49 4.97 0.32
N VAL A 56 -6.40 6.11 -0.35
CA VAL A 56 -7.45 7.14 -0.31
C VAL A 56 -7.91 7.46 -1.73
N ASP A 57 -9.21 7.30 -1.96
CA ASP A 57 -9.89 7.82 -3.13
C ASP A 57 -10.45 9.20 -2.79
N GLN A 58 -9.68 10.24 -3.08
CA GLN A 58 -10.06 11.62 -2.79
C GLN A 58 -11.24 12.09 -3.65
N ALA A 59 -11.41 11.52 -4.85
CA ALA A 59 -12.51 11.87 -5.75
C ALA A 59 -13.85 11.28 -5.27
N ALA A 60 -13.82 10.09 -4.66
CA ALA A 60 -15.00 9.48 -4.03
C ALA A 60 -15.13 9.77 -2.53
N VAL A 61 -14.18 10.48 -1.92
CA VAL A 61 -14.12 10.77 -0.47
C VAL A 61 -14.22 9.47 0.36
N ARG A 62 -13.33 8.53 0.04
CA ARG A 62 -13.36 7.16 0.57
C ARG A 62 -11.96 6.72 0.97
N GLY A 63 -11.86 6.05 2.11
CA GLY A 63 -10.69 5.24 2.46
C GLY A 63 -10.85 3.81 1.98
N ILE A 64 -9.79 3.22 1.43
CA ILE A 64 -9.76 1.80 1.08
C ILE A 64 -8.78 1.13 2.04
N VAL A 65 -9.27 0.16 2.81
CA VAL A 65 -8.47 -0.62 3.77
C VAL A 65 -8.31 -2.03 3.24
N TYR A 66 -7.06 -2.44 3.03
CA TYR A 66 -6.72 -3.79 2.62
C TYR A 66 -6.39 -4.62 3.86
N ARG A 67 -6.99 -5.80 3.96
CA ARG A 67 -6.81 -6.65 5.14
C ARG A 67 -6.87 -8.15 4.89
N VAL A 68 -6.07 -8.91 5.62
CA VAL A 68 -6.29 -10.35 5.81
C VAL A 68 -7.49 -10.53 6.75
N PRO A 69 -8.46 -11.41 6.44
CA PRO A 69 -9.69 -11.57 7.21
C PRO A 69 -9.48 -11.78 8.71
N SER A 70 -10.16 -10.95 9.51
CA SER A 70 -10.16 -11.00 10.98
C SER A 70 -11.43 -10.35 11.53
N ALA A 71 -12.16 -11.09 12.35
CA ALA A 71 -13.42 -10.61 12.94
C ALA A 71 -13.21 -9.39 13.86
N ASP A 72 -12.12 -9.38 14.62
CA ASP A 72 -11.80 -8.29 15.56
C ASP A 72 -11.40 -7.02 14.81
N PHE A 73 -10.60 -7.16 13.73
CA PHE A 73 -10.25 -6.01 12.91
C PHE A 73 -11.46 -5.49 12.14
N ASP A 74 -12.33 -6.37 11.65
CA ASP A 74 -13.60 -5.99 11.02
C ASP A 74 -14.52 -5.22 11.97
N ALA A 75 -14.65 -5.67 13.22
CA ALA A 75 -15.44 -4.95 14.23
C ALA A 75 -14.87 -3.56 14.49
N PHE A 76 -13.54 -3.44 14.60
CA PHE A 76 -12.86 -2.15 14.73
C PHE A 76 -13.11 -1.23 13.52
N LEU A 77 -12.96 -1.73 12.30
CA LEU A 77 -13.18 -0.94 11.07
C LEU A 77 -14.63 -0.49 10.93
N ARG A 78 -15.61 -1.30 11.34
CA ARG A 78 -17.02 -0.89 11.39
C ARG A 78 -17.26 0.26 12.36
N ALA A 79 -16.65 0.21 13.54
CA ALA A 79 -16.77 1.28 14.53
C ALA A 79 -16.14 2.60 14.05
N GLU A 80 -14.93 2.53 13.48
CA GLU A 80 -14.24 3.72 12.96
C GLU A 80 -14.93 4.33 11.73
N GLY A 81 -15.49 3.48 10.85
CA GLY A 81 -16.19 3.91 9.64
C GLY A 81 -17.69 4.13 9.80
N ALA A 82 -18.21 4.29 11.01
CA ALA A 82 -19.63 4.59 11.25
C ALA A 82 -20.04 5.88 10.52
N GLU A 83 -19.20 6.91 10.58
CA GLU A 83 -19.49 8.23 10.01
C GLU A 83 -18.74 8.51 8.69
N VAL A 84 -17.63 7.84 8.42
CA VAL A 84 -16.81 8.03 7.21
C VAL A 84 -16.86 6.80 6.30
N CYS A 85 -16.72 7.00 4.99
CA CYS A 85 -16.73 5.87 4.06
C CYS A 85 -15.40 5.10 4.06
N LEU A 86 -15.42 3.89 4.62
CA LEU A 86 -14.35 2.92 4.49
C LEU A 86 -14.83 1.75 3.62
N GLU A 87 -14.06 1.46 2.57
CA GLU A 87 -14.19 0.25 1.77
C GLU A 87 -13.12 -0.73 2.19
N VAL A 88 -13.53 -1.92 2.61
CA VAL A 88 -12.64 -2.95 3.12
C VAL A 88 -12.51 -4.05 2.10
N ARG A 89 -11.28 -4.36 1.71
CA ARG A 89 -10.94 -5.36 0.69
C ARG A 89 -10.04 -6.43 1.28
N ASP A 90 -10.31 -7.68 0.93
CA ASP A 90 -9.42 -8.78 1.29
C ASP A 90 -8.04 -8.62 0.63
N ALA A 91 -7.01 -8.90 1.41
CA ALA A 91 -5.62 -8.99 0.99
C ALA A 91 -5.08 -10.40 1.25
N ARG A 92 -4.09 -10.81 0.45
CA ARG A 92 -3.44 -12.12 0.61
C ARG A 92 -2.41 -12.13 1.74
N HIS A 93 -1.67 -11.04 1.89
CA HIS A 93 -0.61 -10.90 2.87
C HIS A 93 -0.82 -9.64 3.71
N ASP A 94 -0.56 -9.75 5.01
CA ASP A 94 -0.50 -8.61 5.92
C ASP A 94 0.80 -7.82 5.72
N LEU A 95 0.81 -6.57 6.19
CA LEU A 95 1.91 -5.65 6.01
C LEU A 95 3.18 -6.11 6.73
N ARG A 96 3.06 -6.77 7.89
CA ARG A 96 4.21 -7.27 8.65
C ARG A 96 4.94 -8.36 7.87
N THR A 97 4.20 -9.27 7.25
CA THR A 97 4.73 -10.29 6.35
C THR A 97 5.44 -9.66 5.16
N LEU A 98 4.85 -8.65 4.52
CA LEU A 98 5.48 -7.95 3.39
C LEU A 98 6.75 -7.20 3.80
N LEU A 99 6.73 -6.48 4.93
CA LEU A 99 7.89 -5.75 5.45
C LEU A 99 9.04 -6.69 5.77
N THR A 100 8.76 -7.87 6.33
CA THR A 100 9.79 -8.88 6.60
C THR A 100 10.52 -9.30 5.32
N LEU A 101 9.79 -9.48 4.21
CA LEU A 101 10.44 -9.77 2.91
C LEU A 101 11.20 -8.56 2.36
N GLN A 102 10.61 -7.36 2.43
CA GLN A 102 11.28 -6.13 2.01
C GLN A 102 12.63 -5.96 2.73
N GLU A 103 12.68 -6.13 4.05
CA GLU A 103 13.89 -6.02 4.85
C GLU A 103 14.97 -7.03 4.41
N ARG A 104 14.58 -8.27 4.11
CA ARG A 104 15.50 -9.28 3.57
C ARG A 104 16.08 -8.87 2.23
N ILE A 105 15.26 -8.35 1.31
CA ILE A 105 15.72 -7.86 0.00
C ILE A 105 16.69 -6.69 0.18
N VAL A 106 16.38 -5.76 1.09
CA VAL A 106 17.24 -4.59 1.39
C VAL A 106 18.58 -5.04 1.99
N ALA A 107 18.58 -6.01 2.90
CA ALA A 107 19.80 -6.56 3.48
C ALA A 107 20.70 -7.22 2.41
N ASP A 108 20.10 -7.76 1.35
CA ASP A 108 20.78 -8.45 0.26
C ASP A 108 21.17 -7.54 -0.93
N LEU A 109 21.02 -6.22 -0.84
CA LEU A 109 21.36 -5.30 -1.94
C LEU A 109 22.81 -5.46 -2.43
N GLY A 110 23.75 -5.71 -1.50
CA GLY A 110 25.15 -5.97 -1.86
C GLY A 110 25.34 -7.26 -2.66
N HIS A 111 24.59 -8.32 -2.31
CA HIS A 111 24.58 -9.58 -3.04
C HIS A 111 24.03 -9.40 -4.46
N TRP A 112 22.92 -8.68 -4.61
CA TRP A 112 22.31 -8.42 -5.92
C TRP A 112 23.20 -7.60 -6.83
N ARG A 113 23.84 -6.56 -6.30
CA ARG A 113 24.81 -5.77 -7.07
C ARG A 113 25.98 -6.63 -7.56
N ALA A 114 26.50 -7.53 -6.73
CA ALA A 114 27.55 -8.46 -7.13
C ALA A 114 27.09 -9.47 -8.19
N ALA A 115 25.80 -9.80 -8.23
CA ALA A 115 25.17 -10.63 -9.25
C ALA A 115 24.76 -9.85 -10.52
N GLY A 116 25.08 -8.56 -10.61
CA GLY A 116 24.75 -7.70 -11.76
C GLY A 116 23.32 -7.17 -11.79
N ILE A 117 22.56 -7.31 -10.69
CA ILE A 117 21.21 -6.79 -10.55
C ILE A 117 21.26 -5.53 -9.67
N GLU A 118 21.03 -4.38 -10.27
CA GLU A 118 20.93 -3.09 -9.60
C GLU A 118 19.47 -2.84 -9.22
N ILE A 119 19.17 -2.90 -7.93
CA ILE A 119 17.85 -2.63 -7.38
C ILE A 119 17.78 -1.15 -6.97
N GLY A 120 16.86 -0.40 -7.57
CA GLY A 120 16.64 1.01 -7.27
C GLY A 120 15.65 1.23 -6.12
N VAL A 121 14.47 0.60 -6.21
CA VAL A 121 13.39 0.76 -5.22
C VAL A 121 12.93 -0.61 -4.74
N VAL A 122 12.69 -0.74 -3.43
CA VAL A 122 12.01 -1.88 -2.82
C VAL A 122 10.86 -1.35 -1.99
N GLY A 123 9.64 -1.83 -2.20
CA GLY A 123 8.48 -1.35 -1.46
C GLY A 123 7.34 -2.36 -1.38
N CYS A 124 6.61 -2.36 -0.27
CA CYS A 124 5.40 -3.18 -0.12
C CYS A 124 4.24 -2.60 -0.94
N ARG A 125 3.48 -3.46 -1.62
CA ARG A 125 2.20 -3.05 -2.20
C ARG A 125 1.16 -2.93 -1.09
N HIS A 126 0.45 -1.80 -1.03
CA HIS A 126 -0.58 -1.53 -0.02
C HIS A 126 -1.77 -2.51 -0.12
N ASP A 127 -1.96 -3.17 -1.26
CA ASP A 127 -3.04 -4.12 -1.53
C ASP A 127 -2.74 -5.53 -1.00
N GLY A 128 -1.56 -5.73 -0.39
CA GLY A 128 -1.14 -7.02 0.14
C GLY A 128 -0.73 -8.03 -0.92
N THR A 129 -0.54 -7.62 -2.18
CA THR A 129 -0.22 -8.55 -3.29
C THR A 129 1.23 -9.02 -3.29
N GLY A 130 2.15 -8.25 -2.71
CA GLY A 130 3.57 -8.61 -2.67
C GLY A 130 4.51 -7.43 -2.40
N VAL A 131 5.80 -7.68 -2.60
CA VAL A 131 6.87 -6.66 -2.54
C VAL A 131 7.29 -6.31 -3.96
N GLU A 132 7.26 -5.02 -4.28
CA GLU A 132 7.71 -4.46 -5.55
C GLU A 132 9.21 -4.16 -5.52
N VAL A 133 9.91 -4.56 -6.58
CA VAL A 133 11.33 -4.29 -6.80
C VAL A 133 11.50 -3.62 -8.17
N SER A 134 12.05 -2.41 -8.17
CA SER A 134 12.39 -1.72 -9.41
C SER A 134 13.84 -1.97 -9.79
N THR A 135 14.07 -2.38 -11.04
CA THR A 135 15.40 -2.64 -11.59
C THR A 135 15.36 -2.59 -13.11
N ARG A 136 16.51 -2.29 -13.74
CA ARG A 136 16.67 -2.41 -15.19
C ARG A 136 16.91 -3.84 -15.65
N GLN A 137 17.34 -4.73 -14.75
CA GLN A 137 17.64 -6.13 -15.07
C GLN A 137 16.42 -7.03 -14.87
N VAL A 138 15.27 -6.62 -15.41
CA VAL A 138 13.94 -7.22 -15.15
C VAL A 138 13.95 -8.74 -15.29
N ALA A 139 14.36 -9.26 -16.46
CA ALA A 139 14.32 -10.71 -16.72
C ALA A 139 15.22 -11.52 -15.76
N GLN A 140 16.37 -10.97 -15.35
CA GLN A 140 17.26 -11.64 -14.41
C GLN A 140 16.69 -11.61 -12.99
N ALA A 141 16.10 -10.48 -12.60
CA ALA A 141 15.47 -10.30 -11.30
C ALA A 141 14.22 -11.18 -11.15
N GLU A 142 13.38 -11.28 -12.18
CA GLU A 142 12.18 -12.15 -12.18
C GLU A 142 12.53 -13.63 -12.01
N ASP A 143 13.67 -14.08 -12.55
CA ASP A 143 14.13 -15.45 -12.36
C ASP A 143 14.78 -15.67 -10.98
N GLN A 144 15.65 -14.76 -10.56
CA GLN A 144 16.51 -14.97 -9.39
C GLN A 144 15.85 -14.62 -8.06
N LEU A 145 15.04 -13.55 -7.99
CA LEU A 145 14.41 -13.10 -6.74
C LEU A 145 13.49 -14.19 -6.15
N PRO A 146 12.57 -14.83 -6.91
CA PRO A 146 11.71 -15.87 -6.35
C PRO A 146 12.47 -17.14 -5.96
N ARG A 147 13.61 -17.44 -6.59
CA ARG A 147 14.47 -18.58 -6.22
C ARG A 147 15.13 -18.35 -4.86
N ARG A 148 15.54 -17.12 -4.56
CA ARG A 148 16.20 -16.77 -3.29
C ARG A 148 15.21 -16.61 -2.13
N TYR A 149 14.08 -15.95 -2.37
CA TYR A 149 13.14 -15.59 -1.29
C TYR A 149 11.95 -16.54 -1.16
N GLY A 150 11.76 -17.45 -2.12
CA GLY A 150 10.60 -18.32 -2.20
C GLY A 150 9.45 -17.69 -2.98
N ARG A 151 8.33 -18.42 -3.05
CA ARG A 151 7.13 -18.05 -3.82
C ARG A 151 5.90 -17.79 -2.95
N GLU A 152 6.07 -17.78 -1.63
CA GLU A 152 4.98 -17.57 -0.70
C GLU A 152 4.43 -16.14 -0.80
N VAL A 153 5.34 -15.16 -0.71
CA VAL A 153 5.06 -13.74 -0.97
C VAL A 153 5.66 -13.38 -2.32
N PRO A 154 4.84 -12.90 -3.30
CA PRO A 154 5.35 -12.51 -4.61
C PRO A 154 6.33 -11.34 -4.54
N VAL A 155 7.42 -11.46 -5.30
CA VAL A 155 8.29 -10.32 -5.65
C VAL A 155 7.91 -9.85 -7.03
N LEU A 156 7.35 -8.64 -7.11
CA LEU A 156 6.85 -8.03 -8.34
C LEU A 156 7.95 -7.15 -8.92
N VAL A 157 8.54 -7.56 -10.04
CA VAL A 157 9.63 -6.80 -10.66
C VAL A 157 9.03 -5.76 -11.60
N ARG A 158 9.51 -4.52 -11.48
CA ARG A 158 9.18 -3.42 -12.38
C ARG A 158 10.42 -2.89 -13.07
N ASP A 159 10.25 -2.49 -14.31
CA ASP A 159 11.28 -1.78 -15.04
C ASP A 159 11.46 -0.38 -14.43
N GLU A 160 12.70 -0.08 -14.04
CA GLU A 160 13.06 1.25 -13.56
C GLU A 160 13.25 2.20 -14.75
N ALA A 161 12.20 2.97 -15.04
CA ALA A 161 12.27 4.01 -16.06
C ALA A 161 13.45 4.96 -15.77
N PRO A 162 14.22 5.38 -16.80
CA PRO A 162 15.33 6.30 -16.60
C PRO A 162 14.84 7.60 -15.94
N PRO A 163 15.63 8.21 -15.04
CA PRO A 163 15.29 9.51 -14.47
C PRO A 163 15.08 10.49 -15.62
N ARG A 164 13.89 11.10 -15.69
CA ARG A 164 13.61 12.16 -16.65
C ARG A 164 14.43 13.39 -16.23
N PRO A 165 15.39 13.87 -17.03
CA PRO A 165 16.10 15.09 -16.68
C PRO A 165 15.09 16.23 -16.55
N LEU A 166 15.19 16.99 -15.47
CA LEU A 166 14.47 18.25 -15.32
C LEU A 166 15.07 19.22 -16.34
N THR A 167 14.49 19.30 -17.54
CA THR A 167 14.79 20.40 -18.46
C THR A 167 14.35 21.69 -17.78
N GLY A 168 15.32 22.50 -17.35
CA GLY A 168 15.08 23.80 -16.72
C GLY A 168 14.24 24.69 -17.62
N GLN A 169 13.24 25.34 -17.01
CA GLN A 169 12.54 26.49 -17.59
C GLN A 169 13.39 27.74 -17.48
#